data_AF-A0A8S9YNN7-F1
#
_entry.id   AF-A0A8S9YNN7-F1
#
_cell.length_a   1.000
_cell.length_b   1.000
_cell.length_c   1.000
_cell.angle_alpha   90.00
_cell.angle_beta   90.00
_cell.angle_gamma   90.00
#
_symmetry.space_group_name_H-M   'P 1'
#
loop_
_entity.id
_entity.type
_entity.pdbx_description
1 polymer ?
#
loop_
_entity_poly.entity_id
_entity_poly.type
_entity_poly.pdbx_seq_one_letter_code
_entity_poly.pdbx_strand_id
1 'polypeptide(L)'
;MEKSLSSTNSQLHETSDKRPRKRVQRLSETLNMAHVARAEQRAKVAKEMTASFEAGRGSELGTIPLIDATIRKTKPINLKPLHLIAFGRLGGATEVRTNLRKFRGFAFEANSSEYTKKLAHVEQRPTNELREALRILNLEVSGSRQVMAARLMEF
;
A
#
# COMPACT_ATOMS: atom_id res chain seq x y z
N MET A 1 89.36 -19.81 13.15
CA MET A 1 88.17 -20.12 12.32
C MET A 1 87.00 -19.46 13.02
N GLU A 2 86.88 -18.13 12.85
CA GLU A 2 85.84 -17.46 12.00
C GLU A 2 84.41 -17.81 12.44
N LYS A 3 83.44 -16.93 12.68
CA LYS A 3 83.18 -15.46 12.69
C LYS A 3 81.71 -15.41 13.23
N SER A 4 81.10 -14.39 13.82
CA SER A 4 81.36 -12.97 14.02
C SER A 4 80.40 -12.50 15.14
N LEU A 5 80.85 -11.52 15.89
CA LEU A 5 80.07 -10.74 16.84
C LEU A 5 79.17 -9.71 16.13
N SER A 6 77.99 -9.50 16.70
CA SER A 6 77.29 -8.23 16.95
C SER A 6 77.45 -7.07 15.95
N SER A 7 76.32 -6.61 15.40
CA SER A 7 76.06 -5.18 15.27
C SER A 7 74.56 -4.88 15.39
N THR A 8 74.26 -4.08 16.40
CA THR A 8 73.03 -3.32 16.65
C THR A 8 72.67 -2.41 15.49
N ASN A 9 71.40 -2.30 15.12
CA ASN A 9 70.83 -0.99 14.79
C ASN A 9 69.34 -0.92 15.10
N SER A 10 69.00 0.09 15.89
CA SER A 10 67.68 0.55 16.28
C SER A 10 66.85 1.06 15.11
N GLN A 11 65.54 0.84 15.12
CA GLN A 11 64.58 1.86 14.67
C GLN A 11 63.22 1.59 15.33
N LEU A 12 62.88 2.40 16.33
CA LEU A 12 61.50 2.62 16.78
C LEU A 12 60.70 3.22 15.62
N HIS A 13 59.44 2.85 15.45
CA HIS A 13 58.44 3.73 14.82
C HIS A 13 57.05 3.44 15.41
N GLU A 14 56.45 4.51 15.94
CA GLU A 14 55.12 4.61 16.52
C GLU A 14 54.01 4.11 15.57
N THR A 15 52.96 3.49 16.14
CA THR A 15 51.63 3.58 15.53
C THR A 15 50.62 4.00 16.59
N SER A 16 50.15 5.25 16.47
CA SER A 16 49.01 5.75 17.24
C SER A 16 47.73 5.12 16.69
N ASP A 17 47.04 4.32 17.50
CA ASP A 17 45.69 3.84 17.18
C ASP A 17 44.68 4.99 17.29
N LYS A 18 44.56 5.78 16.21
CA LYS A 18 43.53 6.82 16.09
C LYS A 18 42.22 6.14 15.66
N ARG A 19 41.27 6.03 16.61
CA ARG A 19 39.90 5.57 16.32
C ARG A 19 39.35 6.29 15.07
N PRO A 20 38.83 5.56 14.06
CA PRO A 20 38.39 6.17 12.81
C PRO A 20 37.23 7.13 13.08
N ARG A 21 37.37 8.39 12.64
CA ARG A 21 36.30 9.38 12.73
C ARG A 21 35.19 8.99 11.76
N LYS A 22 33.99 8.71 12.29
CA LYS A 22 32.81 8.40 11.50
C LYS A 22 32.38 9.66 10.72
N ARG A 23 32.27 9.57 9.40
CA ARG A 23 31.78 10.65 8.54
C ARG A 23 30.35 11.00 8.95
N VAL A 24 30.14 12.17 9.54
CA VAL A 24 28.81 12.65 9.91
C VAL A 24 28.10 13.03 8.62
N GLN A 25 27.09 12.24 8.21
CA GLN A 25 26.19 12.63 7.13
C GLN A 25 25.46 13.91 7.52
N ARG A 26 25.40 14.89 6.62
CA ARG A 26 24.71 16.15 6.89
C ARG A 26 23.21 15.86 7.00
N LEU A 27 22.59 16.32 8.07
CA LEU A 27 21.15 16.18 8.29
C LEU A 27 20.32 16.70 7.09
N SER A 28 20.82 17.70 6.36
CA SER A 28 20.20 18.20 5.13
C SER A 28 20.15 17.17 4.00
N GLU A 29 21.20 16.35 3.84
CA GLU A 29 21.28 15.33 2.78
C GLU A 29 20.32 14.17 3.08
N THR A 30 20.23 13.74 4.34
CA THR A 30 19.31 12.67 4.74
C THR A 30 17.85 13.11 4.64
N LEU A 31 17.53 14.35 5.01
CA LEU A 31 16.20 14.93 4.86
C LEU A 31 15.81 15.09 3.37
N ASN A 32 16.75 15.48 2.51
CA ASN A 32 16.49 15.61 1.08
C ASN A 32 16.20 14.24 0.42
N MET A 33 17.03 13.23 0.74
CA MET A 33 16.79 11.85 0.26
C MET A 33 15.46 11.28 0.75
N ALA A 34 15.08 11.54 2.00
CA ALA A 34 13.78 11.14 2.52
C ALA A 34 12.61 11.83 1.80
N HIS A 35 12.76 13.11 1.44
CA HIS A 35 11.75 13.84 0.66
C HIS A 35 11.59 13.29 -0.76
N VAL A 36 12.70 13.00 -1.44
CA VAL A 36 12.70 12.41 -2.79
C VAL A 36 12.08 11.02 -2.76
N ALA A 37 12.50 10.14 -1.84
CA ALA A 37 11.93 8.80 -1.69
C ALA A 37 10.41 8.85 -1.41
N ARG A 38 9.95 9.78 -0.56
CA ARG A 38 8.52 9.96 -0.28
C ARG A 38 7.75 10.49 -1.48
N ALA A 39 8.36 11.35 -2.30
CA ALA A 39 7.76 11.85 -3.53
C ALA A 39 7.62 10.74 -4.58
N GLU A 40 8.67 9.95 -4.79
CA GLU A 40 8.65 8.79 -5.69
C GLU A 40 7.61 7.75 -5.27
N GLN A 41 7.53 7.44 -3.97
CA GLN A 41 6.53 6.50 -3.46
C GLN A 41 5.11 7.03 -3.64
N ARG A 42 4.87 8.33 -3.46
CA ARG A 42 3.58 8.95 -3.77
C ARG A 42 3.26 8.89 -5.26
N ALA A 43 4.24 9.11 -6.13
CA ALA A 43 4.06 9.05 -7.58
C ALA A 43 3.71 7.63 -8.05
N LYS A 44 4.40 6.61 -7.51
CA LYS A 44 4.09 5.20 -7.81
C LYS A 44 2.67 4.83 -7.36
N VAL A 45 2.28 5.21 -6.15
CA VAL A 45 0.93 4.98 -5.63
C VAL A 45 -0.13 5.72 -6.45
N ALA A 46 0.13 6.96 -6.87
CA ALA A 46 -0.78 7.69 -7.74
C ALA A 46 -0.96 6.99 -9.09
N LYS A 47 0.13 6.47 -9.68
CA LYS A 47 0.07 5.72 -10.94
C LYS A 47 -0.74 4.42 -10.80
N GLU A 48 -0.51 3.65 -9.73
CA GLU A 48 -1.28 2.44 -9.43
C GLU A 48 -2.76 2.74 -9.19
N MET A 49 -3.08 3.87 -8.55
CA MET A 49 -4.46 4.32 -8.34
C MET A 49 -5.15 4.70 -9.65
N THR A 50 -4.47 5.47 -10.51
CA THR A 50 -5.00 5.84 -11.83
C THR A 50 -5.26 4.59 -12.67
N ALA A 51 -4.31 3.64 -12.67
CA ALA A 51 -4.50 2.36 -13.33
C ALA A 51 -5.70 1.58 -12.76
N SER A 52 -5.91 1.61 -11.43
CA SER A 52 -7.05 0.96 -10.79
C SER A 52 -8.40 1.61 -11.14
N PHE A 53 -8.43 2.92 -11.42
CA PHE A 53 -9.63 3.59 -11.94
C PHE A 53 -9.92 3.20 -13.39
N GLU A 54 -8.89 2.99 -14.20
CA GLU A 54 -9.03 2.68 -15.64
C GLU A 54 -9.26 1.19 -15.93
N ALA A 55 -8.87 0.30 -15.00
CA ALA A 55 -8.91 -1.14 -15.24
C ALA A 55 -10.31 -1.78 -15.10
N GLY A 56 -11.28 -1.10 -14.49
CA GLY A 56 -12.61 -1.67 -14.23
C GLY A 56 -13.48 -1.79 -15.48
N ARG A 57 -14.23 -2.89 -15.59
CA ARG A 57 -15.15 -3.17 -16.72
C ARG A 57 -16.56 -2.57 -16.53
N GLY A 58 -16.87 -2.08 -15.34
CA GLY A 58 -18.17 -1.55 -14.95
C GLY A 58 -18.32 -0.05 -15.17
N SER A 59 -19.51 0.43 -14.76
CA SER A 59 -19.82 1.86 -14.67
C SER A 59 -19.20 2.47 -13.42
N GLU A 60 -18.88 3.76 -13.46
CA GLU A 60 -18.41 4.49 -12.29
C GLU A 60 -19.48 4.51 -11.20
N LEU A 61 -19.10 4.17 -9.95
CA LEU A 61 -20.07 4.18 -8.83
C LEU A 61 -20.71 5.56 -8.61
N GLY A 62 -20.01 6.63 -8.97
CA GLY A 62 -20.51 8.00 -8.92
C GLY A 62 -21.61 8.30 -9.93
N THR A 63 -21.71 7.53 -11.02
CA THR A 63 -22.78 7.69 -12.03
C THR A 63 -24.08 7.03 -11.58
N ILE A 64 -24.02 6.04 -10.69
CA ILE A 64 -25.19 5.35 -10.14
C ILE A 64 -25.78 6.21 -9.00
N PRO A 65 -26.94 6.88 -9.19
CA PRO A 65 -27.40 7.91 -8.24
C PRO A 65 -27.62 7.37 -6.83
N LEU A 66 -28.09 6.12 -6.73
CA LEU A 66 -28.37 5.45 -5.47
C LEU A 66 -27.09 5.15 -4.67
N ILE A 67 -26.03 4.73 -5.35
CA ILE A 67 -24.73 4.45 -4.73
C ILE A 67 -24.01 5.76 -4.41
N ASP A 68 -24.02 6.75 -5.31
CA ASP A 68 -23.43 8.07 -5.05
C ASP A 68 -24.06 8.74 -3.82
N ALA A 69 -25.40 8.72 -3.71
CA ALA A 69 -26.09 9.23 -2.54
C ALA A 69 -25.69 8.48 -1.26
N THR A 70 -25.52 7.16 -1.33
CA THR A 70 -25.10 6.34 -0.19
C THR A 70 -23.66 6.65 0.23
N ILE A 71 -22.73 6.76 -0.72
CA ILE A 71 -21.32 7.14 -0.47
C ILE A 71 -21.23 8.53 0.17
N ARG A 72 -22.04 9.50 -0.28
CA ARG A 72 -22.07 10.86 0.29
C ARG A 72 -22.59 10.90 1.72
N LYS A 73 -23.64 10.13 2.03
CA LYS A 73 -24.25 10.07 3.37
C LYS A 73 -23.39 9.28 4.36
N THR A 74 -22.65 8.29 3.88
CA THR A 74 -21.88 7.39 4.74
C THR A 74 -20.66 8.09 5.34
N LYS A 75 -20.37 7.76 6.61
CA LYS A 75 -19.19 8.30 7.32
C LYS A 75 -17.90 7.76 6.67
N PRO A 76 -16.83 8.57 6.58
CA PRO A 76 -15.57 8.12 5.99
C PRO A 76 -14.98 6.87 6.65
N ILE A 77 -15.27 6.65 7.93
CA ILE A 77 -14.81 5.46 8.66
C ILE A 77 -15.41 4.16 8.12
N ASN A 78 -16.67 4.17 7.68
CA ASN A 78 -17.35 3.02 7.09
C ASN A 78 -16.98 2.81 5.62
N LEU A 79 -16.46 3.85 4.96
CA LEU A 79 -16.00 3.77 3.57
C LEU A 79 -14.56 3.23 3.44
N LYS A 80 -13.76 3.32 4.51
CA LYS A 80 -12.36 2.85 4.53
C LYS A 80 -12.22 1.34 4.22
N PRO A 81 -13.03 0.43 4.80
CA PRO A 81 -12.97 -0.99 4.46
C PRO A 81 -13.25 -1.24 2.98
N LEU A 82 -14.27 -0.59 2.41
CA LEU A 82 -14.59 -0.71 0.99
C LEU A 82 -13.45 -0.19 0.10
N HIS A 83 -12.84 0.95 0.46
CA HIS A 83 -11.68 1.47 -0.27
C HIS A 83 -10.46 0.55 -0.19
N LEU A 84 -10.24 -0.11 0.95
CA LEU A 84 -9.19 -1.11 1.10
C LEU A 84 -9.44 -2.33 0.20
N ILE A 85 -10.69 -2.77 0.08
CA ILE A 85 -11.06 -3.88 -0.81
C ILE A 85 -10.87 -3.47 -2.28
N ALA A 86 -11.36 -2.30 -2.69
CA ALA A 86 -11.24 -1.82 -4.07
C ALA A 86 -9.77 -1.57 -4.48
N PHE A 87 -9.02 -0.80 -3.68
CA PHE A 87 -7.70 -0.27 -4.07
C PHE A 87 -6.52 -0.90 -3.33
N GLY A 88 -6.75 -1.81 -2.38
CA GLY A 88 -5.68 -2.42 -1.58
C GLY A 88 -5.02 -1.45 -0.58
N ARG A 89 -5.60 -0.26 -0.36
CA ARG A 89 -5.02 0.80 0.48
C ARG A 89 -6.04 1.43 1.41
N LEU A 90 -5.58 1.90 2.57
CA LEU A 90 -6.34 2.79 3.45
C LEU A 90 -6.17 4.24 2.96
N GLY A 91 -7.22 4.85 2.41
CA GLY A 91 -7.21 6.23 1.94
C GLY A 91 -7.53 7.26 3.05
N GLY A 92 -7.22 8.53 2.79
CA GLY A 92 -7.67 9.65 3.62
C GLY A 92 -9.20 9.88 3.52
N ALA A 93 -9.82 10.54 4.51
CA ALA A 93 -11.29 10.68 4.56
C ALA A 93 -11.90 11.38 3.32
N THR A 94 -11.20 12.35 2.75
CA THR A 94 -11.59 13.07 1.53
C THR A 94 -11.28 12.27 0.27
N GLU A 95 -10.12 11.62 0.25
CA GLU A 95 -9.63 10.76 -0.85
C GLU A 95 -10.56 9.56 -1.05
N VAL A 96 -10.96 8.88 0.02
CA VAL A 96 -11.81 7.69 -0.02
C VAL A 96 -13.13 7.95 -0.77
N ARG A 97 -13.80 9.08 -0.52
CA ARG A 97 -15.06 9.41 -1.20
C ARG A 97 -14.88 9.67 -2.69
N THR A 98 -13.82 10.38 -3.06
CA THR A 98 -13.58 10.72 -4.47
C THR A 98 -13.12 9.50 -5.24
N ASN A 99 -12.28 8.67 -4.65
CA ASN A 99 -11.79 7.44 -5.26
C ASN A 99 -12.90 6.41 -5.44
N LEU A 100 -13.74 6.19 -4.42
CA LEU A 100 -14.84 5.24 -4.53
C LEU A 100 -15.85 5.65 -5.62
N ARG A 101 -16.12 6.93 -5.81
CA ARG A 101 -16.99 7.40 -6.91
C ARG A 101 -16.41 7.12 -8.29
N LYS A 102 -15.08 7.09 -8.43
CA LYS A 102 -14.37 6.77 -9.68
C LYS A 102 -14.10 5.28 -9.85
N PHE A 103 -14.46 4.45 -8.87
CA PHE A 103 -14.27 3.01 -8.97
C PHE A 103 -15.22 2.44 -10.02
N ARG A 104 -14.71 1.58 -10.89
CA ARG A 104 -15.43 1.01 -12.05
C ARG A 104 -15.56 -0.52 -11.95
N GLY A 105 -15.55 -1.05 -10.74
CA GLY A 105 -15.49 -2.49 -10.51
C GLY A 105 -14.09 -3.05 -10.74
N PHE A 106 -14.00 -4.37 -10.69
CA PHE A 106 -12.74 -5.08 -10.83
C PHE A 106 -12.46 -5.50 -12.28
N ALA A 107 -11.18 -5.51 -12.64
CA ALA A 107 -10.70 -5.85 -13.98
C ALA A 107 -10.60 -7.35 -14.27
N PHE A 108 -10.72 -8.19 -13.23
CA PHE A 108 -10.42 -9.61 -13.31
C PHE A 108 -11.63 -10.41 -13.79
N GLU A 109 -11.32 -11.51 -14.49
CA GLU A 109 -12.29 -12.57 -14.79
C GLU A 109 -12.41 -13.53 -13.61
N ALA A 110 -13.60 -14.13 -13.42
CA ALA A 110 -13.88 -15.08 -12.35
C ALA A 110 -12.92 -16.29 -12.33
N ASN A 111 -12.35 -16.66 -13.48
CA ASN A 111 -11.42 -17.78 -13.61
C ASN A 111 -9.94 -17.39 -13.46
N SER A 112 -9.64 -16.12 -13.17
CA SER A 112 -8.26 -15.63 -13.06
C SER A 112 -7.64 -15.95 -11.70
N SER A 113 -6.31 -16.13 -11.66
CA SER A 113 -5.60 -16.30 -10.38
C SER A 113 -5.70 -15.07 -9.47
N GLU A 114 -5.95 -13.89 -10.05
CA GLU A 114 -6.14 -12.64 -9.34
C GLU A 114 -7.47 -12.62 -8.58
N TYR A 115 -8.53 -13.12 -9.21
CA TYR A 115 -9.85 -13.27 -8.58
C TYR A 115 -9.75 -14.13 -7.33
N THR A 116 -9.14 -15.31 -7.41
CA THR A 116 -9.01 -16.23 -6.26
C THR A 116 -8.22 -15.61 -5.11
N LYS A 117 -7.10 -14.94 -5.40
CA LYS A 117 -6.29 -14.24 -4.39
C LYS A 117 -7.08 -13.12 -3.72
N LYS A 118 -7.83 -12.35 -4.51
CA LYS A 118 -8.63 -11.23 -4.02
C LYS A 118 -9.82 -11.73 -3.20
N LEU A 119 -10.52 -12.77 -3.65
CA LEU A 119 -11.62 -13.41 -2.93
C LEU A 119 -11.15 -13.90 -1.56
N ALA A 120 -10.01 -14.62 -1.50
CA ALA A 120 -9.43 -15.05 -0.23
C ALA A 120 -9.12 -13.86 0.71
N HIS A 121 -8.64 -12.74 0.16
CA HIS A 121 -8.39 -11.52 0.93
C HIS A 121 -9.68 -10.86 1.45
N VAL A 122 -10.75 -10.90 0.66
CA VAL A 122 -12.08 -10.39 1.05
C VAL A 122 -12.73 -11.29 2.10
N GLU A 123 -12.60 -12.62 1.97
CA GLU A 123 -13.15 -13.58 2.93
C GLU A 123 -12.50 -13.54 4.32
N GLN A 124 -11.24 -13.11 4.40
CA GLN A 124 -10.53 -12.87 5.67
C GLN A 124 -11.05 -11.65 6.43
N ARG A 125 -11.85 -10.79 5.78
CA ARG A 125 -12.40 -9.60 6.43
C ARG A 125 -13.50 -9.96 7.43
N PRO A 126 -13.65 -9.16 8.50
CA PRO A 126 -14.72 -9.39 9.45
C PRO A 126 -16.07 -9.20 8.77
N THR A 127 -17.05 -10.03 9.15
CA THR A 127 -18.40 -10.02 8.57
C THR A 127 -19.05 -8.64 8.62
N ASN A 128 -18.78 -7.84 9.66
CA ASN A 128 -19.32 -6.48 9.78
C ASN A 128 -18.84 -5.55 8.64
N GLU A 129 -17.57 -5.67 8.24
CA GLU A 129 -17.02 -4.87 7.12
C GLU A 129 -17.64 -5.31 5.79
N LEU A 130 -17.84 -6.61 5.58
CA LEU A 130 -18.50 -7.14 4.39
C LEU A 130 -19.96 -6.68 4.30
N ARG A 131 -20.70 -6.73 5.41
CA ARG A 131 -22.09 -6.26 5.46
C ARG A 131 -22.19 -4.77 5.14
N GLU A 132 -21.29 -3.96 5.70
CA GLU A 132 -21.29 -2.53 5.45
C GLU A 132 -20.90 -2.21 3.99
N ALA A 133 -19.91 -2.92 3.44
CA ALA A 133 -19.53 -2.79 2.03
C ALA A 133 -20.72 -3.08 1.09
N LEU A 134 -21.45 -4.17 1.33
CA LEU A 134 -22.65 -4.51 0.57
C LEU A 134 -23.75 -3.45 0.71
N ARG A 135 -23.98 -2.91 1.91
CA ARG A 135 -24.94 -1.83 2.12
C ARG A 135 -24.59 -0.56 1.35
N ILE A 136 -23.30 -0.20 1.32
CA ILE A 136 -22.82 0.99 0.59
C ILE A 136 -23.06 0.82 -0.92
N LEU A 137 -22.82 -0.38 -1.44
CA LEU A 137 -23.06 -0.73 -2.84
C LEU A 137 -24.54 -1.03 -3.15
N ASN A 138 -25.42 -0.93 -2.14
CA ASN A 138 -26.85 -1.25 -2.23
C ASN A 138 -27.15 -2.67 -2.73
N LEU A 139 -26.35 -3.63 -2.24
CA LEU A 139 -26.47 -5.05 -2.50
C LEU A 139 -27.14 -5.78 -1.33
N GLU A 140 -27.69 -6.95 -1.63
CA GLU A 140 -28.37 -7.77 -0.64
C GLU A 140 -27.40 -8.34 0.42
N VAL A 141 -27.71 -8.07 1.69
CA VAL A 141 -26.91 -8.50 2.86
C VAL A 141 -27.46 -9.80 3.47
N SER A 142 -27.56 -10.85 2.65
CA SER A 142 -28.06 -12.17 3.06
C SER A 142 -27.01 -13.28 2.90
N GLY A 143 -27.23 -14.43 3.56
CA GLY A 143 -26.38 -15.61 3.41
C GLY A 143 -25.15 -15.66 4.30
N SER A 144 -24.27 -16.63 4.01
CA SER A 144 -23.00 -16.83 4.72
C SER A 144 -21.95 -15.78 4.33
N ARG A 145 -20.84 -15.75 5.07
CA ARG A 145 -19.73 -14.82 4.80
C ARG A 145 -19.18 -14.97 3.38
N GLN A 146 -19.07 -16.21 2.91
CA GLN A 146 -18.57 -16.57 1.59
C GLN A 146 -19.51 -16.06 0.49
N VAL A 147 -20.83 -16.19 0.69
CA VAL A 147 -21.83 -15.67 -0.26
C VAL A 147 -21.76 -14.14 -0.33
N MET A 148 -21.61 -13.46 0.81
CA MET A 148 -21.42 -12.01 0.85
C MET A 148 -20.13 -11.57 0.13
N ALA A 149 -19.03 -12.30 0.32
CA ALA A 149 -17.77 -12.03 -0.35
C ALA A 149 -17.87 -12.26 -1.87
N ALA A 150 -18.50 -13.34 -2.30
CA ALA A 150 -18.73 -13.64 -3.71
C ALA A 150 -19.59 -12.57 -4.38
N ARG A 151 -20.69 -12.13 -3.76
CA ARG A 151 -21.52 -11.02 -4.29
C ARG A 151 -20.74 -9.72 -4.42
N LEU A 152 -19.85 -9.42 -3.48
CA LEU A 152 -19.01 -8.23 -3.56
C LEU A 152 -17.99 -8.30 -4.70
N MET A 153 -17.55 -9.51 -5.06
CA MET A 153 -16.57 -9.75 -6.11
C MET A 153 -17.18 -9.82 -7.52
N GLU A 154 -18.45 -10.20 -7.63
CA GLU A 154 -19.21 -10.26 -8.90
C GLU A 154 -19.71 -8.89 -9.36
N PHE A 155 -19.83 -7.92 -8.45
CA PHE A 155 -20.30 -6.56 -8.73
C PHE A 155 -19.25 -5.70 -9.45
#